data_AF-A0A2R6MI81-F1
#
_entry.id   AF-A0A2R6MI81-F1
#
_cell.length_a   1.000
_cell.length_b   1.000
_cell.length_c   1.000
_cell.angle_alpha   90.00
_cell.angle_beta   90.00
_cell.angle_gamma   90.00
#
_symmetry.space_group_name_H-M   'P 1'
#
loop_
_entity.id
_entity.type
_entity.pdbx_description
1 polymer ?
#
loop_
_entity_poly.entity_id
_entity_poly.type
_entity_poly.pdbx_seq_one_letter_code
_entity_poly.pdbx_strand_id
1 'polypeptide(L)'
;MNVGDRVRVERDAVTHEGVLLPSSTDEELVVKLDGGYNVGLDRDRASVEVVERDVHTVDERDGDTDDGSTVSFDESLPTVALVSTGGTIASTVDYRTGAVTAQFDAEDVLRAVPELAERANYRGRVVANILSENMDASIWQDLAEAVHEEIENGADGVVVMHGTDTMQYTASALALMLETPVPVVFTGSQRSADRPSSDNVMNAVCAVEAAKSDCAEVLVCMHANSSDDECALHRGTRVRKSHTSARSAFETVGAPPLGVVDYDAVTGDTAGGSVGSTDAVSFRGEYRERGDCELAVAPELNERVELLKFHPGMDASRLDALADADGLVIEGTGLGHVHTDLIPRLAELVDDGMVIAMSSACIEGRVCDRVYDTGRDLLDAGVVEAEDTLPETAYVKLQWLLANHDDPATAMGESLAGEATDRSTPWQP
;
A
#
# COMPACT_ATOMS: atom_id res chain seq x y z
N MET A 1 -25.12 -11.66 30.23
CA MET A 1 -25.06 -12.27 28.89
C MET A 1 -23.92 -11.55 28.21
N ASN A 2 -22.90 -12.30 27.85
CA ASN A 2 -21.70 -11.83 27.21
C ASN A 2 -21.65 -12.39 25.79
N VAL A 3 -20.90 -11.72 24.92
CA VAL A 3 -20.56 -12.28 23.60
C VAL A 3 -19.85 -13.62 23.82
N GLY A 4 -20.21 -14.64 23.03
CA GLY A 4 -19.70 -16.00 23.20
C GLY A 4 -20.54 -16.91 24.12
N ASP A 5 -21.52 -16.36 24.85
CA ASP A 5 -22.52 -17.16 25.55
C ASP A 5 -23.43 -17.88 24.56
N ARG A 6 -23.87 -19.10 24.89
CA ARG A 6 -24.97 -19.74 24.18
C ARG A 6 -26.29 -19.29 24.79
N VAL A 7 -27.14 -18.71 23.95
CA VAL A 7 -28.36 -18.03 24.35
C VAL A 7 -29.57 -18.60 23.60
N ARG A 8 -30.70 -18.64 24.30
CA ARG A 8 -32.01 -18.87 23.73
C ARG A 8 -32.77 -17.55 23.75
N VAL A 9 -33.13 -17.06 22.57
CA VAL A 9 -33.82 -15.80 22.36
C VAL A 9 -35.21 -16.08 21.82
N GLU A 10 -36.24 -15.64 22.52
CA GLU A 10 -37.63 -15.77 22.09
C GLU A 10 -38.17 -14.39 21.66
N ARG A 11 -38.75 -14.32 20.46
CA ARG A 11 -39.37 -13.12 19.89
C ARG A 11 -40.57 -13.53 19.04
N ASP A 12 -41.70 -12.84 19.20
CA ASP A 12 -42.91 -13.03 18.38
C ASP A 12 -43.34 -14.52 18.24
N ALA A 13 -43.19 -15.30 19.33
CA ALA A 13 -43.44 -16.76 19.41
C ALA A 13 -42.50 -17.66 18.58
N VAL A 14 -41.36 -17.11 18.14
CA VAL A 14 -40.27 -17.84 17.52
C VAL A 14 -39.09 -17.90 18.48
N THR A 15 -38.52 -19.09 18.65
CA THR A 15 -37.34 -19.31 19.48
C THR A 15 -36.12 -19.53 18.60
N HIS A 16 -35.07 -18.74 18.84
CA HIS A 16 -33.75 -18.88 18.27
C HIS A 16 -32.78 -19.32 19.35
N GLU A 17 -32.00 -20.37 19.10
CA GLU A 17 -30.96 -20.82 20.02
C GLU A 17 -29.63 -20.88 19.28
N GLY A 18 -28.59 -20.33 19.88
CA GLY A 18 -27.30 -20.17 19.23
C GLY A 18 -26.31 -19.38 20.08
N VAL A 19 -25.15 -19.07 19.52
CA VAL A 19 -24.11 -18.30 20.19
C VAL A 19 -24.36 -16.81 19.97
N LEU A 20 -24.29 -16.02 21.03
CA LEU A 20 -24.36 -14.57 20.92
C LEU A 20 -23.06 -14.03 20.28
N LEU A 21 -23.22 -13.30 19.18
CA LEU A 21 -22.14 -12.60 18.49
C LEU A 21 -22.06 -11.12 18.88
N PRO A 22 -20.93 -10.43 18.62
CA PRO A 22 -20.89 -8.98 18.64
C PRO A 22 -21.96 -8.40 17.71
N SER A 23 -22.62 -7.34 18.17
CA SER A 23 -23.54 -6.55 17.35
C SER A 23 -22.91 -5.20 17.04
N SER A 24 -23.16 -4.68 15.84
CA SER A 24 -22.75 -3.32 15.47
C SER A 24 -23.59 -2.24 16.13
N THR A 25 -24.71 -2.61 16.78
CA THR A 25 -25.61 -1.69 17.48
C THR A 25 -26.09 -2.29 18.81
N ASP A 26 -26.47 -1.43 19.76
CA ASP A 26 -27.02 -1.87 21.06
C ASP A 26 -28.50 -2.32 20.97
N GLU A 27 -29.18 -1.99 19.87
CA GLU A 27 -30.61 -2.23 19.61
C GLU A 27 -30.89 -3.67 19.17
N GLU A 28 -29.90 -4.34 18.59
CA GLU A 28 -30.05 -5.68 18.02
C GLU A 28 -29.13 -6.69 18.71
N LEU A 29 -29.66 -7.88 18.96
CA LEU A 29 -28.91 -9.07 19.33
C LEU A 29 -28.59 -9.86 18.07
N VAL A 30 -27.32 -10.21 17.86
CA VAL A 30 -26.91 -11.11 16.79
C VAL A 30 -26.67 -12.50 17.36
N VAL A 31 -27.40 -13.50 16.88
CA VAL A 31 -27.26 -14.88 17.31
C VAL A 31 -26.86 -15.77 16.14
N LYS A 32 -25.78 -16.53 16.31
CA LYS A 32 -25.34 -17.56 15.36
C LYS A 32 -26.01 -18.89 15.68
N LEU A 33 -26.93 -19.30 14.81
CA LEU A 33 -27.68 -20.54 14.95
C LEU A 33 -26.78 -21.76 14.69
N ASP A 34 -27.18 -22.94 15.18
CA ASP A 34 -26.45 -24.20 14.95
C ASP A 34 -26.26 -24.53 13.46
N GLY A 35 -27.14 -24.03 12.58
CA GLY A 35 -27.02 -24.16 11.13
C GLY A 35 -25.97 -23.23 10.49
N GLY A 36 -25.27 -22.41 11.27
CA GLY A 36 -24.22 -21.49 10.82
C GLY A 36 -24.70 -20.10 10.40
N TYR A 37 -26.02 -19.87 10.30
CA TYR A 37 -26.59 -18.58 9.94
C TYR A 37 -26.63 -17.62 11.13
N ASN A 38 -26.37 -16.33 10.87
CA ASN A 38 -26.55 -15.25 11.84
C ASN A 38 -27.95 -14.64 11.69
N VAL A 39 -28.63 -14.40 12.81
CA VAL A 39 -29.93 -13.69 12.85
C VAL A 39 -29.83 -12.45 13.75
N GLY A 40 -30.32 -11.32 13.25
CA GLY A 40 -30.50 -10.09 14.03
C GLY A 40 -31.89 -10.03 14.66
N LEU A 41 -31.94 -9.78 15.97
CA LEU A 41 -33.16 -9.77 16.77
C LEU A 41 -33.24 -8.48 17.57
N ASP A 42 -34.32 -7.72 17.39
CA ASP A 42 -34.63 -6.53 18.19
C ASP A 42 -34.59 -6.87 19.69
N ARG A 43 -33.67 -6.23 20.41
CA ARG A 43 -33.36 -6.52 21.80
C ARG A 43 -34.51 -6.16 22.74
N ASP A 44 -35.25 -5.10 22.44
CA ASP A 44 -36.36 -4.63 23.26
C ASP A 44 -37.60 -5.53 23.13
N ARG A 45 -37.70 -6.27 22.02
CA ARG A 45 -38.80 -7.20 21.74
C ARG A 45 -38.44 -8.66 22.00
N ALA A 46 -37.25 -8.93 22.49
CA ALA A 46 -36.73 -10.27 22.71
C ALA A 46 -36.60 -10.58 24.21
N SER A 47 -36.99 -11.79 24.61
CA SER A 47 -36.61 -12.35 25.91
C SER A 47 -35.44 -13.29 25.74
N VAL A 48 -34.38 -13.09 26.52
CA VAL A 48 -33.13 -13.85 26.39
C VAL A 48 -32.85 -14.68 27.64
N GLU A 49 -32.62 -15.96 27.44
CA GLU A 49 -32.13 -16.91 28.44
C GLU A 49 -30.69 -17.31 28.07
N VAL A 50 -29.76 -17.21 29.02
CA VAL A 50 -28.41 -17.76 28.84
C VAL A 50 -28.47 -19.25 29.17
N VAL A 51 -28.28 -20.08 28.16
CA VAL A 51 -28.33 -21.55 28.25
C VAL A 51 -26.99 -22.08 28.79
N GLU A 52 -25.89 -21.50 28.31
CA GLU A 52 -24.53 -21.87 28.72
C GLU A 52 -23.62 -20.64 28.61
N ARG A 53 -22.74 -20.44 29.60
CA ARG A 53 -21.82 -19.28 29.63
C ARG A 53 -20.47 -19.67 29.05
N ASP A 54 -19.81 -18.69 28.42
CA ASP A 54 -18.43 -18.81 27.93
C ASP A 54 -18.21 -20.04 27.04
N VAL A 55 -19.21 -20.37 26.22
CA VAL A 55 -19.10 -21.49 25.27
C VAL A 55 -17.98 -21.22 24.27
N HIS A 56 -17.81 -19.94 23.91
CA HIS A 56 -16.70 -19.44 23.11
C HIS A 56 -16.07 -18.22 23.80
N THR A 57 -14.77 -18.27 24.03
CA THR A 57 -13.95 -17.10 24.37
C THR A 57 -13.79 -16.25 23.11
N VAL A 58 -14.42 -15.07 23.08
CA VAL A 58 -14.35 -14.17 21.92
C VAL A 58 -13.20 -13.16 22.02
N ASP A 59 -12.46 -13.16 23.14
CA ASP A 59 -11.41 -12.16 23.43
C ASP A 59 -10.11 -12.72 24.04
N GLU A 60 -9.89 -14.04 24.05
CA GLU A 60 -8.61 -14.58 24.49
C GLU A 60 -7.96 -15.37 23.35
N ARG A 61 -6.68 -15.05 23.09
CA ARG A 61 -5.75 -15.82 22.26
C ARG A 61 -5.88 -17.30 22.63
N ASP A 62 -6.72 -18.02 21.90
CA ASP A 62 -6.89 -19.45 22.09
C ASP A 62 -5.63 -20.13 21.56
N GLY A 63 -4.68 -20.27 22.49
CA GLY A 63 -3.71 -21.35 22.56
C GLY A 63 -2.66 -21.38 21.48
N ASP A 64 -1.40 -21.25 21.92
CA ASP A 64 -0.30 -22.08 21.47
C ASP A 64 -0.80 -23.51 21.19
N THR A 65 -1.25 -23.79 19.96
CA THR A 65 -1.00 -25.10 19.40
C THR A 65 0.48 -25.11 19.06
N ASP A 66 1.23 -25.58 20.04
CA ASP A 66 2.62 -26.04 20.00
C ASP A 66 2.79 -27.15 18.95
N ASP A 67 2.45 -26.87 17.70
CA ASP A 67 3.04 -27.53 16.54
C ASP A 67 4.12 -26.59 16.05
N GLY A 68 5.24 -26.63 16.76
CA GLY A 68 6.41 -25.80 16.53
C GLY A 68 6.96 -26.01 15.12
N SER A 69 6.50 -25.19 14.18
CA SER A 69 7.26 -24.84 13.00
C SER A 69 8.38 -23.90 13.44
N THR A 70 9.36 -24.41 14.18
CA THR A 70 10.58 -23.65 14.46
C THR A 70 11.19 -23.29 13.13
N VAL A 71 11.22 -22.00 12.79
CA VAL A 71 11.87 -21.49 11.58
C VAL A 71 13.36 -21.83 11.67
N SER A 72 13.75 -22.96 11.08
CA SER A 72 15.15 -23.33 10.95
C SER A 72 15.74 -22.57 9.77
N PHE A 73 16.73 -21.73 10.05
CA PHE A 73 17.46 -21.03 9.00
C PHE A 73 18.32 -22.03 8.23
N ASP A 74 18.14 -22.08 6.92
CA ASP A 74 19.02 -22.78 5.99
C ASP A 74 20.02 -21.78 5.43
N GLU A 75 21.32 -21.94 5.75
CA GLU A 75 22.38 -21.04 5.29
C GLU A 75 22.51 -20.95 3.75
N SER A 76 21.89 -21.87 3.01
CA SER A 76 21.85 -21.83 1.54
C SER A 76 20.70 -20.98 0.96
N LEU A 77 19.74 -20.56 1.78
CA LEU A 77 18.61 -19.72 1.37
C LEU A 77 18.83 -18.24 1.71
N PRO A 78 18.36 -17.31 0.86
CA PRO A 78 18.38 -15.89 1.17
C PRO A 78 17.46 -15.58 2.37
N THR A 79 17.78 -14.54 3.11
CA THR A 79 16.95 -14.03 4.22
C THR A 79 16.03 -12.92 3.72
N VAL A 80 14.71 -13.10 3.86
CA VAL A 80 13.69 -12.10 3.52
C VAL A 80 13.01 -11.61 4.80
N ALA A 81 13.04 -10.29 5.02
CA ALA A 81 12.27 -9.68 6.10
C ALA A 81 10.82 -9.43 5.65
N LEU A 82 9.86 -9.90 6.44
CA LEU A 82 8.43 -9.69 6.27
C LEU A 82 8.01 -8.59 7.23
N VAL A 83 7.83 -7.38 6.71
CA VAL A 83 7.47 -6.19 7.49
C VAL A 83 5.98 -5.91 7.32
N SER A 84 5.23 -5.89 8.41
CA SER A 84 3.79 -5.61 8.40
C SER A 84 3.50 -4.19 8.90
N THR A 85 2.63 -3.49 8.17
CA THR A 85 2.04 -2.19 8.57
C THR A 85 0.55 -2.31 8.85
N GLY A 86 0.03 -3.54 8.85
CA GLY A 86 -1.38 -3.87 8.72
C GLY A 86 -1.65 -4.50 7.36
N GLY A 87 -2.94 -4.55 6.98
CA GLY A 87 -3.37 -5.19 5.74
C GLY A 87 -3.70 -6.68 5.92
N THR A 88 -4.63 -7.15 5.10
CA THR A 88 -5.31 -8.43 5.31
C THR A 88 -4.56 -9.64 4.78
N ILE A 89 -3.31 -9.51 4.31
CA ILE A 89 -2.63 -10.57 3.54
C ILE A 89 -2.42 -11.84 4.39
N ALA A 90 -2.21 -11.67 5.70
CA ALA A 90 -2.15 -12.73 6.70
C ALA A 90 -3.26 -12.51 7.74
N SER A 91 -4.52 -12.59 7.32
CA SER A 91 -5.66 -12.63 8.25
C SER A 91 -6.31 -14.00 8.27
N THR A 92 -6.65 -14.50 9.45
CA THR A 92 -7.34 -15.79 9.61
C THR A 92 -8.76 -15.56 10.10
N VAL A 93 -9.69 -16.39 9.64
CA VAL A 93 -11.07 -16.39 10.14
C VAL A 93 -11.28 -17.50 11.13
N ASP A 94 -11.73 -17.10 12.30
CA ASP A 94 -12.36 -18.03 13.21
C ASP A 94 -13.78 -18.34 12.69
N TYR A 95 -13.96 -19.49 12.05
CA TYR A 95 -15.27 -19.92 11.54
C TYR A 95 -16.32 -20.15 12.63
N ARG A 96 -15.92 -20.25 13.91
CA ARG A 96 -16.85 -20.40 15.04
C ARG A 96 -17.47 -19.06 15.38
N THR A 97 -16.69 -17.99 15.47
CA THR A 97 -17.15 -16.64 15.80
C THR A 97 -17.48 -15.77 14.57
N GLY A 98 -16.86 -16.05 13.43
CA GLY A 98 -16.86 -15.19 12.24
C GLY A 98 -15.86 -14.03 12.34
N ALA A 99 -15.03 -13.98 13.38
CA ALA A 99 -14.04 -12.93 13.58
C ALA A 99 -12.84 -13.12 12.63
N VAL A 100 -12.26 -11.99 12.20
CA VAL A 100 -11.04 -11.95 11.38
C VAL A 100 -9.91 -11.40 12.24
N THR A 101 -8.83 -12.16 12.41
CA THR A 101 -7.68 -11.78 13.22
C THR A 101 -6.45 -11.58 12.34
N ALA A 102 -5.76 -10.46 12.49
CA ALA A 102 -4.47 -10.21 11.83
C ALA A 102 -3.35 -11.01 12.51
N GLN A 103 -2.41 -11.50 11.71
CA GLN A 103 -1.27 -12.31 12.12
C GLN A 103 0.00 -11.44 12.27
N PHE A 104 0.87 -11.76 13.23
CA PHE A 104 1.89 -10.79 13.71
C PHE A 104 3.35 -11.26 13.61
N ASP A 105 3.63 -12.56 13.53
CA ASP A 105 5.00 -13.05 13.35
C ASP A 105 5.19 -13.81 12.03
N ALA A 106 6.44 -14.11 11.68
CA ALA A 106 6.76 -14.82 10.45
C ALA A 106 6.13 -16.23 10.42
N GLU A 107 5.96 -16.88 11.57
CA GLU A 107 5.32 -18.19 11.64
C GLU A 107 3.85 -18.08 11.26
N ASP A 108 3.16 -17.05 11.72
CA ASP A 108 1.76 -16.83 11.37
C ASP A 108 1.56 -16.54 9.87
N VAL A 109 2.47 -15.79 9.25
CA VAL A 109 2.45 -15.60 7.79
C VAL A 109 2.68 -16.93 7.08
N LEU A 110 3.64 -17.75 7.53
CA LEU A 110 3.88 -19.07 6.96
C LEU A 110 2.70 -20.04 7.15
N ARG A 111 1.97 -19.92 8.27
CA ARG A 111 0.72 -20.67 8.50
C ARG A 111 -0.38 -20.21 7.54
N ALA A 112 -0.46 -18.91 7.27
CA ALA A 112 -1.46 -18.33 6.37
C ALA A 112 -1.13 -18.57 4.88
N VAL A 113 0.16 -18.61 4.53
CA VAL A 113 0.67 -18.83 3.17
C VAL A 113 1.77 -19.91 3.19
N PRO A 114 1.39 -21.20 3.31
CA PRO A 114 2.35 -22.30 3.37
C PRO A 114 3.27 -22.40 2.15
N GLU A 115 2.86 -21.85 1.00
CA GLU A 115 3.65 -21.77 -0.22
C GLU A 115 4.94 -20.97 -0.05
N LEU A 116 5.04 -20.12 0.98
CA LEU A 116 6.30 -19.43 1.31
C LEU A 116 7.35 -20.36 1.94
N ALA A 117 6.94 -21.51 2.50
CA ALA A 117 7.89 -22.43 3.10
C ALA A 117 8.99 -22.84 2.11
N GLU A 118 10.22 -22.97 2.61
CA GLU A 118 11.42 -23.39 1.86
C GLU A 118 11.87 -22.43 0.73
N ARG A 119 11.23 -21.26 0.54
CA ARG A 119 11.63 -20.28 -0.49
C ARG A 119 12.71 -19.31 -0.04
N ALA A 120 12.74 -19.01 1.26
CA ALA A 120 13.66 -18.11 1.92
C ALA A 120 13.68 -18.39 3.43
N ASN A 121 14.67 -17.85 4.12
CA ASN A 121 14.61 -17.68 5.57
C ASN A 121 13.82 -16.42 5.91
N TYR A 122 12.87 -16.50 6.84
CA TYR A 122 12.00 -15.37 7.15
C TYR A 122 12.27 -14.75 8.51
N ARG A 123 12.24 -13.42 8.55
CA ARG A 123 12.17 -12.63 9.78
C ARG A 123 10.88 -11.82 9.75
N GLY A 124 10.10 -11.85 10.81
CA GLY A 124 8.84 -11.11 10.91
C GLY A 124 9.00 -9.88 11.76
N ARG A 125 8.51 -8.72 11.30
CA ARG A 125 8.48 -7.47 12.06
C ARG A 125 7.15 -6.75 11.85
N VAL A 126 6.54 -6.31 12.94
CA VAL A 126 5.35 -5.44 12.90
C VAL A 126 5.77 -4.03 13.20
N VAL A 127 5.56 -3.12 12.26
CA VAL A 127 5.79 -1.68 12.43
C VAL A 127 4.50 -1.01 12.89
N ALA A 128 3.39 -1.33 12.23
CA ALA A 128 2.07 -0.83 12.56
C ALA A 128 1.01 -1.91 12.33
N ASN A 129 -0.18 -1.68 12.89
CA ASN A 129 -1.37 -2.49 12.60
C ASN A 129 -2.56 -1.56 12.41
N ILE A 130 -2.60 -0.91 11.25
CA ILE A 130 -3.63 0.07 10.91
C ILE A 130 -4.25 -0.24 9.54
N LEU A 131 -5.42 0.34 9.31
CA LEU A 131 -5.99 0.39 7.96
C LEU A 131 -5.24 1.45 7.16
N SER A 132 -4.97 1.18 5.88
CA SER A 132 -4.13 2.03 5.01
C SER A 132 -4.64 3.47 4.90
N GLU A 133 -5.94 3.71 4.99
CA GLU A 133 -6.56 5.03 4.97
C GLU A 133 -6.21 5.91 6.20
N ASN A 134 -5.67 5.32 7.26
CA ASN A 134 -5.20 6.02 8.45
C ASN A 134 -3.66 6.14 8.49
N MET A 135 -2.98 5.83 7.38
CA MET A 135 -1.53 5.97 7.28
C MET A 135 -1.15 7.45 7.25
N ASP A 136 -0.05 7.81 7.92
CA ASP A 136 0.48 9.16 7.96
C ASP A 136 2.02 9.18 7.84
N ALA A 137 2.58 10.39 7.75
CA ALA A 137 4.00 10.61 7.56
C ALA A 137 4.88 10.07 8.69
N SER A 138 4.38 10.02 9.93
CA SER A 138 5.13 9.48 11.06
C SER A 138 5.31 7.96 10.93
N ILE A 139 4.28 7.27 10.43
CA ILE A 139 4.36 5.83 10.21
C ILE A 139 5.25 5.50 9.00
N TRP A 140 5.27 6.35 7.96
CA TRP A 140 6.21 6.20 6.86
C TRP A 140 7.67 6.33 7.32
N GLN A 141 7.96 7.27 8.22
CA GLN A 141 9.27 7.43 8.86
C GLN A 141 9.66 6.18 9.65
N ASP A 142 8.79 5.71 10.56
CA ASP A 142 9.00 4.49 11.35
C ASP A 142 9.23 3.26 10.45
N LEU A 143 8.49 3.17 9.34
CA LEU A 143 8.65 2.09 8.36
C LEU A 143 9.99 2.15 7.63
N ALA A 144 10.43 3.33 7.19
CA ALA A 144 11.71 3.50 6.50
C ALA A 144 12.88 3.10 7.41
N GLU A 145 12.85 3.51 8.69
CA GLU A 145 13.83 3.11 9.70
C GLU A 145 13.80 1.59 9.95
N ALA A 146 12.60 1.01 10.10
CA ALA A 146 12.46 -0.43 10.31
C ALA A 146 13.01 -1.25 9.12
N VAL A 147 12.73 -0.83 7.89
CA VAL A 147 13.26 -1.48 6.68
C VAL A 147 14.78 -1.33 6.62
N HIS A 148 15.32 -0.15 6.91
CA HIS A 148 16.76 0.08 7.00
C HIS A 148 17.43 -0.87 8.00
N GLU A 149 16.88 -0.98 9.22
CA GLU A 149 17.39 -1.89 10.25
C GLU A 149 17.37 -3.36 9.82
N GLU A 150 16.32 -3.83 9.14
CA GLU A 150 16.28 -5.21 8.64
C GLU A 150 17.39 -5.49 7.62
N ILE A 151 17.64 -4.53 6.72
CA ILE A 151 18.71 -4.63 5.72
C ILE A 151 20.09 -4.59 6.41
N GLU A 152 20.31 -3.69 7.37
CA GLU A 152 21.56 -3.65 8.17
C GLU A 152 21.81 -4.98 8.90
N ASN A 153 20.74 -5.62 9.37
CA ASN A 153 20.81 -6.93 10.04
C ASN A 153 20.98 -8.11 9.05
N GLY A 154 21.22 -7.83 7.77
CA GLY A 154 21.55 -8.83 6.76
C GLY A 154 20.34 -9.45 6.07
N ALA A 155 19.24 -8.72 5.89
CA ALA A 155 18.18 -9.14 4.97
C ALA A 155 18.65 -9.00 3.52
N ASP A 156 18.50 -10.06 2.72
CA ASP A 156 18.77 -10.08 1.27
C ASP A 156 17.62 -9.44 0.47
N GLY A 157 16.50 -9.13 1.12
CA GLY A 157 15.37 -8.43 0.55
C GLY A 157 14.29 -8.22 1.61
N VAL A 158 13.40 -7.26 1.37
CA VAL A 158 12.31 -6.93 2.30
C VAL A 158 10.98 -6.98 1.56
N VAL A 159 9.99 -7.64 2.16
CA VAL A 159 8.60 -7.61 1.70
C VAL A 159 7.77 -6.83 2.71
N VAL A 160 7.16 -5.74 2.25
CA VAL A 160 6.28 -4.89 3.06
C VAL A 160 4.83 -5.25 2.78
N MET A 161 4.17 -5.85 3.78
CA MET A 161 2.74 -6.15 3.75
C MET A 161 1.95 -4.90 4.16
N HIS A 162 1.16 -4.38 3.23
CA HIS A 162 0.53 -3.07 3.35
C HIS A 162 -0.92 -3.09 2.84
N GLY A 163 -1.76 -2.24 3.44
CA GLY A 163 -3.13 -2.03 2.95
C GLY A 163 -3.14 -1.34 1.58
N THR A 164 -4.08 -1.70 0.71
CA THR A 164 -3.97 -1.31 -0.71
C THR A 164 -4.30 0.14 -1.00
N ASP A 165 -5.04 0.86 -0.14
CA ASP A 165 -5.57 2.19 -0.49
C ASP A 165 -4.48 3.26 -0.59
N THR A 166 -3.47 3.21 0.27
CA THR A 166 -2.38 4.20 0.32
C THR A 166 -1.02 3.62 -0.01
N MET A 167 -0.94 2.35 -0.44
CA MET A 167 0.32 1.67 -0.76
C MET A 167 1.19 2.45 -1.75
N GLN A 168 0.59 3.12 -2.74
CA GLN A 168 1.33 3.97 -3.69
C GLN A 168 2.05 5.15 -3.01
N TYR A 169 1.45 5.74 -1.97
CA TYR A 169 2.07 6.86 -1.24
C TYR A 169 3.24 6.36 -0.41
N THR A 170 3.04 5.27 0.33
CA THR A 170 4.08 4.67 1.17
C THR A 170 5.25 4.15 0.34
N ALA A 171 4.99 3.53 -0.81
CA ALA A 171 6.04 3.08 -1.72
C ALA A 171 6.85 4.26 -2.29
N SER A 172 6.19 5.36 -2.68
CA SER A 172 6.87 6.59 -3.07
C SER A 172 7.70 7.20 -1.93
N ALA A 173 7.18 7.18 -0.70
CA ALA A 173 7.89 7.72 0.47
C ALA A 173 9.18 6.94 0.73
N LEU A 174 9.10 5.60 0.82
CA LEU A 174 10.28 4.77 1.02
C LEU A 174 11.28 4.88 -0.14
N ALA A 175 10.81 5.01 -1.38
CA ALA A 175 11.70 5.17 -2.53
C ALA A 175 12.55 6.44 -2.46
N LEU A 176 12.06 7.49 -1.80
CA LEU A 176 12.75 8.76 -1.60
C LEU A 176 13.58 8.77 -0.31
N MET A 177 13.08 8.14 0.75
CA MET A 177 13.75 8.09 2.06
C MET A 177 14.92 7.10 2.10
N LEU A 178 14.89 6.04 1.30
CA LEU A 178 15.80 4.89 1.44
C LEU A 178 16.66 4.68 0.19
N GLU A 179 17.97 4.75 0.36
CA GLU A 179 18.93 4.18 -0.59
C GLU A 179 19.16 2.73 -0.21
N THR A 180 18.65 1.78 -0.99
CA THR A 180 18.70 0.35 -0.64
C THR A 180 19.62 -0.47 -1.57
N PRO A 181 20.53 -1.30 -1.03
CA PRO A 181 21.35 -2.25 -1.80
C PRO A 181 20.59 -3.53 -2.18
N VAL A 182 19.38 -3.73 -1.64
CA VAL A 182 18.55 -4.92 -1.83
C VAL A 182 17.11 -4.54 -2.23
N PRO A 183 16.32 -5.45 -2.81
CA PRO A 183 14.94 -5.15 -3.18
C PRO A 183 14.06 -4.90 -1.95
N VAL A 184 13.17 -3.90 -2.04
CA VAL A 184 12.09 -3.64 -1.06
C VAL A 184 10.76 -3.71 -1.79
N VAL A 185 9.97 -4.75 -1.52
CA VAL A 185 8.77 -5.07 -2.31
C VAL A 185 7.51 -4.93 -1.47
N PHE A 186 6.73 -3.91 -1.76
CA PHE A 186 5.39 -3.75 -1.20
C PHE A 186 4.40 -4.71 -1.85
N THR A 187 3.50 -5.27 -1.04
CA THR A 187 2.42 -6.11 -1.52
C THR A 187 1.21 -6.07 -0.58
N GLY A 188 0.08 -6.58 -1.05
CA GLY A 188 -1.18 -6.63 -0.31
C GLY A 188 -2.22 -7.50 -1.01
N SER A 189 -3.48 -7.35 -0.64
CA SER A 189 -4.59 -8.09 -1.27
C SER A 189 -5.82 -7.20 -1.47
N GLN A 190 -6.45 -7.32 -2.65
CA GLN A 190 -7.72 -6.64 -3.00
C GLN A 190 -8.93 -7.44 -2.52
N ARG A 191 -8.75 -8.73 -2.28
CA ARG A 191 -9.70 -9.60 -1.61
C ARG A 191 -9.15 -9.91 -0.23
N SER A 192 -10.05 -10.02 0.72
CA SER A 192 -9.68 -10.39 2.08
C SER A 192 -9.19 -11.83 2.12
N ALA A 193 -8.14 -12.10 2.90
CA ALA A 193 -7.43 -13.39 2.94
C ALA A 193 -8.30 -14.56 3.42
N ASP A 194 -9.44 -14.28 4.05
CA ASP A 194 -10.40 -15.29 4.45
C ASP A 194 -11.08 -16.01 3.28
N ARG A 195 -11.05 -15.39 2.10
CA ARG A 195 -11.76 -15.89 0.93
C ARG A 195 -10.88 -16.87 0.17
N PRO A 196 -11.40 -18.04 -0.25
CA PRO A 196 -10.66 -18.96 -1.12
C PRO A 196 -10.24 -18.35 -2.47
N SER A 197 -10.94 -17.30 -2.91
CA SER A 197 -10.60 -16.54 -4.12
C SER A 197 -9.69 -15.34 -3.83
N SER A 198 -9.00 -15.34 -2.70
CA SER A 198 -8.11 -14.26 -2.31
C SER A 198 -6.88 -14.22 -3.21
N ASP A 199 -6.39 -13.01 -3.47
CA ASP A 199 -5.15 -12.74 -4.19
C ASP A 199 -3.91 -12.73 -3.27
N ASN A 200 -4.11 -12.85 -1.95
CA ASN A 200 -3.04 -12.78 -0.94
C ASN A 200 -1.90 -13.79 -1.16
N VAL A 201 -2.20 -15.06 -1.45
CA VAL A 201 -1.20 -16.13 -1.60
C VAL A 201 -0.28 -15.83 -2.77
N MET A 202 -0.85 -15.59 -3.94
CA MET A 202 -0.08 -15.31 -5.15
C MET A 202 0.73 -14.01 -5.02
N ASN A 203 0.12 -12.95 -4.51
CA ASN A 203 0.83 -11.68 -4.29
C ASN A 203 2.00 -11.84 -3.32
N ALA A 204 1.83 -12.57 -2.20
CA ALA A 204 2.89 -12.81 -1.23
C ALA A 204 4.03 -13.65 -1.82
N VAL A 205 3.72 -14.74 -2.53
CA VAL A 205 4.71 -15.59 -3.20
C VAL A 205 5.48 -14.78 -4.24
N CYS A 206 4.79 -14.06 -5.11
CA CYS A 206 5.44 -13.24 -6.14
C CYS A 206 6.29 -12.12 -5.53
N ALA A 207 5.83 -11.48 -4.44
CA ALA A 207 6.61 -10.45 -3.75
C ALA A 207 7.88 -11.01 -3.13
N VAL A 208 7.84 -12.22 -2.54
CA VAL A 208 9.03 -12.89 -2.02
C VAL A 208 10.01 -13.26 -3.14
N GLU A 209 9.53 -13.74 -4.28
CA GLU A 209 10.41 -14.02 -5.42
C GLU A 209 11.06 -12.74 -5.97
N ALA A 210 10.29 -11.64 -6.07
CA ALA A 210 10.83 -10.34 -6.45
C ALA A 210 11.85 -9.82 -5.42
N ALA A 211 11.63 -10.05 -4.12
CA ALA A 211 12.55 -9.65 -3.05
C ALA A 211 13.91 -10.35 -3.12
N LYS A 212 13.98 -11.51 -3.79
CA LYS A 212 15.22 -12.26 -4.03
C LYS A 212 15.94 -11.85 -5.32
N SER A 213 15.31 -11.03 -6.16
CA SER A 213 15.88 -10.61 -7.46
C SER A 213 17.04 -9.62 -7.29
N ASP A 214 17.65 -9.23 -8.42
CA ASP A 214 18.73 -8.23 -8.44
C ASP A 214 18.21 -6.78 -8.52
N CYS A 215 16.90 -6.54 -8.56
CA CYS A 215 16.33 -5.20 -8.65
C CYS A 215 16.27 -4.52 -7.28
N ALA A 216 17.33 -3.79 -6.92
CA ALA A 216 17.47 -3.08 -5.65
C ALA A 216 16.77 -1.71 -5.68
N GLU A 217 15.46 -1.74 -5.84
CA GLU A 217 14.58 -0.57 -5.76
C GLU A 217 13.41 -0.83 -4.82
N VAL A 218 12.66 0.22 -4.51
CA VAL A 218 11.34 0.09 -3.89
C VAL A 218 10.32 -0.23 -4.97
N LEU A 219 9.68 -1.39 -4.86
CA LEU A 219 8.74 -1.95 -5.82
C LEU A 219 7.36 -2.16 -5.19
N VAL A 220 6.33 -2.20 -6.03
CA VAL A 220 5.01 -2.74 -5.68
C VAL A 220 4.77 -3.99 -6.54
N CYS A 221 4.45 -5.11 -5.89
CA CYS A 221 4.13 -6.39 -6.53
C CYS A 221 2.67 -6.76 -6.26
N MET A 222 1.86 -6.74 -7.31
CA MET A 222 0.43 -7.07 -7.30
C MET A 222 0.06 -7.79 -8.60
N HIS A 223 -1.07 -8.50 -8.64
CA HIS A 223 -1.62 -9.12 -9.86
C HIS A 223 -1.49 -8.22 -11.10
N ALA A 224 -0.95 -8.76 -12.19
CA ALA A 224 -0.85 -8.04 -13.46
C ALA A 224 -2.21 -7.95 -14.17
N ASN A 225 -3.05 -8.96 -13.97
CA ASN A 225 -4.36 -9.09 -14.61
C ASN A 225 -5.37 -9.78 -13.66
N SER A 226 -6.54 -10.19 -14.17
CA SER A 226 -7.57 -10.82 -13.33
C SER A 226 -7.30 -12.29 -12.97
N SER A 227 -6.43 -12.95 -13.71
CA SER A 227 -6.06 -14.35 -13.60
C SER A 227 -4.96 -14.55 -12.55
N ASP A 228 -4.84 -15.78 -12.06
CA ASP A 228 -3.82 -16.16 -11.09
C ASP A 228 -2.59 -16.77 -11.80
N ASP A 229 -2.01 -16.01 -12.74
CA ASP A 229 -0.89 -16.44 -13.61
C ASP A 229 0.38 -15.59 -13.46
N GLU A 230 0.26 -14.27 -13.33
CA GLU A 230 1.39 -13.36 -13.15
C GLU A 230 1.10 -12.13 -12.26
N CYS A 231 2.12 -11.67 -11.56
CA CYS A 231 2.14 -10.37 -10.86
C CYS A 231 3.00 -9.36 -11.64
N ALA A 232 2.56 -8.12 -11.68
CA ALA A 232 3.33 -7.00 -12.21
C ALA A 232 4.23 -6.41 -11.12
N LEU A 233 5.46 -6.04 -11.49
CA LEU A 233 6.39 -5.29 -10.66
C LEU A 233 6.40 -3.84 -11.13
N HIS A 234 5.94 -2.94 -10.26
CA HIS A 234 5.90 -1.51 -10.51
C HIS A 234 6.99 -0.82 -9.70
N ARG A 235 7.70 0.14 -10.30
CA ARG A 235 8.56 1.06 -9.54
C ARG A 235 7.69 1.87 -8.57
N GLY A 236 8.08 1.94 -7.30
CA GLY A 236 7.27 2.52 -6.22
C GLY A 236 6.81 3.95 -6.50
N THR A 237 7.65 4.75 -7.14
CA THR A 237 7.36 6.16 -7.49
C THR A 237 6.44 6.34 -8.71
N ARG A 238 6.15 5.28 -9.45
CA ARG A 238 5.40 5.28 -10.72
C ARG A 238 4.11 4.48 -10.68
N VAL A 239 3.79 3.90 -9.54
CA VAL A 239 2.62 3.05 -9.35
C VAL A 239 1.42 3.86 -8.91
N ARG A 240 0.23 3.51 -9.42
CA ARG A 240 -1.04 4.07 -8.99
C ARG A 240 -2.07 2.97 -8.81
N LYS A 241 -2.89 3.03 -7.75
CA LYS A 241 -4.12 2.26 -7.61
C LYS A 241 -5.21 2.90 -8.48
N SER A 242 -5.32 2.45 -9.72
CA SER A 242 -6.27 2.94 -10.73
C SER A 242 -7.67 2.33 -10.60
N HIS A 243 -7.82 1.20 -9.91
CA HIS A 243 -9.12 0.55 -9.69
C HIS A 243 -9.43 0.36 -8.21
N THR A 244 -10.69 0.54 -7.84
CA THR A 244 -11.16 0.43 -6.46
C THR A 244 -11.28 -1.00 -5.92
N SER A 245 -11.05 -2.03 -6.74
CA SER A 245 -11.40 -3.42 -6.35
C SER A 245 -10.94 -4.53 -7.30
N ALA A 246 -10.48 -4.25 -8.53
CA ALA A 246 -9.90 -5.28 -9.39
C ALA A 246 -8.62 -5.83 -8.74
N ARG A 247 -8.26 -7.10 -9.01
CA ARG A 247 -6.97 -7.65 -8.55
C ARG A 247 -5.81 -6.89 -9.17
N SER A 248 -5.91 -6.62 -10.48
CA SER A 248 -5.03 -5.73 -11.24
C SER A 248 -5.31 -4.25 -11.02
N ALA A 249 -5.54 -3.84 -9.77
CA ALA A 249 -5.87 -2.45 -9.44
C ALA A 249 -4.68 -1.50 -9.59
N PHE A 250 -3.45 -2.01 -9.52
CA PHE A 250 -2.23 -1.22 -9.59
C PHE A 250 -1.68 -1.19 -11.01
N GLU A 251 -1.30 0.00 -11.45
CA GLU A 251 -0.79 0.26 -12.79
C GLU A 251 0.47 1.12 -12.71
N THR A 252 1.41 0.88 -13.62
CA THR A 252 2.50 1.83 -13.87
C THR A 252 1.98 2.89 -14.81
N VAL A 253 2.07 4.15 -14.40
CA VAL A 253 1.58 5.26 -15.22
C VAL A 253 2.67 5.73 -16.19
N GLY A 254 2.31 5.87 -17.46
CA GLY A 254 3.19 6.38 -18.51
C GLY A 254 4.16 5.36 -19.12
N ALA A 255 4.18 4.11 -18.63
CA ALA A 255 5.02 3.03 -19.15
C ALA A 255 4.45 1.64 -18.79
N PRO A 256 4.88 0.56 -19.46
CA PRO A 256 4.65 -0.79 -18.96
C PRO A 256 5.26 -1.00 -17.56
N PRO A 257 4.78 -1.98 -16.76
CA PRO A 257 5.41 -2.36 -15.51
C PRO A 257 6.90 -2.69 -15.70
N LEU A 258 7.72 -2.32 -14.70
CA LEU A 258 9.16 -2.49 -14.70
C LEU A 258 9.56 -3.97 -14.89
N GLY A 259 8.78 -4.88 -14.32
CA GLY A 259 8.96 -6.31 -14.47
C GLY A 259 7.69 -7.11 -14.26
N VAL A 260 7.82 -8.43 -14.31
CA VAL A 260 6.76 -9.42 -14.07
C VAL A 260 7.33 -10.58 -13.29
N VAL A 261 6.51 -11.15 -12.41
CA VAL A 261 6.73 -12.45 -11.79
C VAL A 261 5.71 -13.44 -12.35
N ASP A 262 6.19 -14.48 -13.04
CA ASP A 262 5.39 -15.58 -13.60
C ASP A 262 5.10 -16.59 -12.48
N TYR A 263 3.87 -16.56 -11.94
CA TYR A 263 3.49 -17.37 -10.78
C TYR A 263 3.42 -18.87 -11.10
N ASP A 264 3.02 -19.22 -12.33
CA ASP A 264 3.02 -20.61 -12.82
C ASP A 264 4.46 -21.16 -12.83
N ALA A 265 5.43 -20.36 -13.28
CA ALA A 265 6.85 -20.71 -13.22
C ALA A 265 7.37 -20.86 -11.78
N VAL A 266 6.94 -19.99 -10.84
CA VAL A 266 7.33 -20.07 -9.41
C VAL A 266 6.79 -21.33 -8.74
N THR A 267 5.57 -21.74 -9.07
CA THR A 267 4.88 -22.86 -8.42
C THR A 267 5.11 -24.20 -9.11
N GLY A 268 5.60 -24.17 -10.36
CA GLY A 268 5.77 -25.35 -11.20
C GLY A 268 4.45 -25.90 -11.77
N ASP A 269 3.35 -25.14 -11.65
CA ASP A 269 2.07 -25.50 -12.26
C ASP A 269 2.09 -25.14 -13.76
N THR A 270 2.34 -26.14 -14.60
CA THR A 270 2.48 -25.95 -16.06
C THR A 270 1.14 -25.97 -16.80
N ALA A 271 0.01 -25.81 -16.09
CA ALA A 271 -1.33 -25.78 -16.69
C ALA A 271 -1.52 -24.64 -17.71
N GLY A 272 -0.73 -23.56 -17.63
CA GLY A 272 -0.77 -22.40 -18.52
C GLY A 272 0.07 -22.47 -19.81
N GLY A 273 0.87 -23.52 -20.03
CA GLY A 273 1.58 -23.72 -21.31
C GLY A 273 2.75 -22.76 -21.60
N SER A 274 3.23 -21.99 -20.63
CA SER A 274 4.51 -21.27 -20.73
C SER A 274 5.67 -22.23 -20.48
N VAL A 275 6.31 -22.69 -21.55
CA VAL A 275 7.59 -23.39 -21.52
C VAL A 275 8.61 -22.46 -22.16
N GLY A 276 9.39 -21.72 -21.37
CA GLY A 276 10.38 -20.82 -21.98
C GLY A 276 11.36 -20.04 -21.11
N SER A 277 11.13 -19.81 -19.82
CA SER A 277 12.09 -19.09 -18.96
C SER A 277 12.43 -19.92 -17.73
N THR A 278 13.73 -20.06 -17.44
CA THR A 278 14.23 -20.61 -16.17
C THR A 278 14.14 -19.60 -15.02
N ASP A 279 13.95 -18.32 -15.35
CA ASP A 279 13.88 -17.23 -14.38
C ASP A 279 12.41 -16.79 -14.26
N ALA A 280 11.83 -16.97 -13.07
CA ALA A 280 10.43 -16.64 -12.78
C ALA A 280 10.18 -15.12 -12.65
N VAL A 281 11.24 -14.33 -12.49
CA VAL A 281 11.20 -12.87 -12.43
C VAL A 281 11.90 -12.31 -13.66
N SER A 282 11.26 -11.36 -14.35
CA SER A 282 11.84 -10.69 -15.52
C SER A 282 11.62 -9.19 -15.47
N PHE A 283 12.58 -8.41 -15.97
CA PHE A 283 12.54 -6.96 -16.00
C PHE A 283 12.65 -6.44 -17.45
N ARG A 284 11.98 -5.33 -17.75
CA ARG A 284 11.87 -4.75 -19.09
C ARG A 284 12.69 -3.47 -19.30
N GLY A 285 13.19 -2.87 -18.22
CA GLY A 285 13.89 -1.59 -18.24
C GLY A 285 15.09 -1.57 -17.30
N GLU A 286 15.80 -0.44 -17.31
CA GLU A 286 16.91 -0.22 -16.40
C GLU A 286 16.40 -0.08 -14.95
N TYR A 287 17.13 -0.73 -14.05
CA TYR A 287 16.92 -0.66 -12.62
C TYR A 287 18.27 -0.64 -11.91
N ARG A 288 18.28 -0.25 -10.64
CA ARG A 288 19.48 -0.31 -9.78
C ARG A 288 19.80 -1.77 -9.43
N GLU A 289 21.00 -2.25 -9.75
CA GLU A 289 21.40 -3.63 -9.42
C GLU A 289 21.70 -3.76 -7.92
N ARG A 290 21.55 -4.99 -7.42
CA ARG A 290 21.89 -5.37 -6.06
C ARG A 290 23.33 -4.98 -5.72
N GLY A 291 23.48 -4.20 -4.65
CA GLY A 291 24.78 -3.73 -4.16
C GLY A 291 25.36 -2.51 -4.90
N ASP A 292 24.62 -1.88 -5.82
CA ASP A 292 25.08 -0.68 -6.54
C ASP A 292 25.15 0.58 -5.67
N CYS A 293 24.49 0.59 -4.52
CA CYS A 293 24.54 1.70 -3.56
C CYS A 293 24.79 1.21 -2.14
N GLU A 294 25.32 2.10 -1.30
CA GLU A 294 25.40 1.86 0.14
C GLU A 294 24.03 2.10 0.75
N LEU A 295 23.69 1.34 1.80
CA LEU A 295 22.45 1.54 2.53
C LEU A 295 22.48 2.90 3.25
N ALA A 296 21.45 3.72 3.03
CA ALA A 296 21.24 4.97 3.74
C ALA A 296 19.75 5.28 3.90
N VAL A 297 19.41 6.03 4.94
CA VAL A 297 18.05 6.50 5.20
C VAL A 297 18.04 7.99 5.57
N ALA A 298 17.10 8.73 5.00
CA ALA A 298 16.78 10.13 5.30
C ALA A 298 15.26 10.22 5.52
N PRO A 299 14.78 9.82 6.72
CA PRO A 299 13.36 9.58 6.94
C PRO A 299 12.55 10.87 7.07
N GLU A 300 13.16 11.99 7.47
CA GLU A 300 12.45 13.21 7.86
C GLU A 300 11.51 13.72 6.75
N LEU A 301 10.29 14.11 7.14
CA LEU A 301 9.30 14.74 6.26
C LEU A 301 8.82 16.07 6.84
N ASN A 302 8.59 17.05 5.97
CA ASN A 302 7.80 18.22 6.32
C ASN A 302 6.32 17.96 6.04
N GLU A 303 5.52 17.74 7.09
CA GLU A 303 4.08 17.45 6.98
C GLU A 303 3.22 18.68 6.60
N ARG A 304 3.79 19.89 6.56
CA ARG A 304 3.08 21.13 6.19
C ARG A 304 2.99 21.28 4.68
N VAL A 305 2.60 20.21 3.98
CA VAL A 305 2.41 20.19 2.54
C VAL A 305 0.97 19.81 2.22
N GLU A 306 0.42 20.42 1.19
CA GLU A 306 -0.96 20.18 0.77
C GLU A 306 -1.03 19.67 -0.67
N LEU A 307 -2.03 18.83 -0.98
CA LEU A 307 -2.35 18.38 -2.33
C LEU A 307 -3.71 18.94 -2.76
N LEU A 308 -3.70 19.91 -3.66
CA LEU A 308 -4.90 20.61 -4.12
C LEU A 308 -5.27 20.23 -5.55
N LYS A 309 -6.41 19.55 -5.70
CA LYS A 309 -6.99 19.30 -7.02
C LYS A 309 -7.76 20.52 -7.54
N PHE A 310 -7.29 21.09 -8.65
CA PHE A 310 -7.99 22.17 -9.30
C PHE A 310 -9.33 21.69 -9.90
N HIS A 311 -10.34 22.57 -9.88
CA HIS A 311 -11.59 22.36 -10.59
C HIS A 311 -12.14 23.69 -11.14
N PRO A 312 -12.96 23.65 -12.22
CA PRO A 312 -13.62 24.85 -12.72
C PRO A 312 -14.44 25.55 -11.64
N GLY A 313 -14.30 26.87 -11.54
CA GLY A 313 -14.98 27.70 -10.53
C GLY A 313 -14.31 27.73 -9.15
N MET A 314 -13.12 27.14 -9.00
CA MET A 314 -12.28 27.35 -7.82
C MET A 314 -11.86 28.83 -7.72
N ASP A 315 -11.97 29.41 -6.53
CA ASP A 315 -11.58 30.79 -6.24
C ASP A 315 -10.43 30.86 -5.22
N ALA A 316 -9.82 32.04 -5.10
CA ALA A 316 -8.62 32.25 -4.28
C ALA A 316 -8.80 31.95 -2.79
N SER A 317 -10.03 31.94 -2.25
CA SER A 317 -10.27 31.60 -0.83
C SER A 317 -9.86 30.17 -0.49
N ARG A 318 -9.79 29.27 -1.49
CA ARG A 318 -9.25 27.91 -1.29
C ARG A 318 -7.76 27.93 -1.05
N LEU A 319 -7.03 28.84 -1.69
CA LEU A 319 -5.58 29.02 -1.47
C LEU A 319 -5.32 29.72 -0.13
N ASP A 320 -6.20 30.63 0.29
CA ASP A 320 -6.08 31.29 1.60
C ASP A 320 -6.15 30.30 2.76
N ALA A 321 -6.94 29.23 2.64
CA ALA A 321 -7.02 28.19 3.65
C ALA A 321 -5.72 27.37 3.77
N LEU A 322 -4.84 27.42 2.76
CA LEU A 322 -3.58 26.68 2.70
C LEU A 322 -2.37 27.60 2.91
N ALA A 323 -2.59 28.89 3.19
CA ALA A 323 -1.52 29.90 3.25
C ALA A 323 -0.46 29.64 4.33
N ASP A 324 -0.78 28.83 5.34
CA ASP A 324 0.15 28.43 6.38
C ASP A 324 1.04 27.23 5.97
N ALA A 325 0.78 26.56 4.85
CA ALA A 325 1.60 25.43 4.40
C ALA A 325 2.99 25.90 3.91
N ASP A 326 3.99 25.02 4.03
CA ASP A 326 5.34 25.26 3.53
C ASP A 326 5.46 24.82 2.06
N GLY A 327 4.58 23.91 1.61
CA GLY A 327 4.52 23.45 0.24
C GLY A 327 3.10 23.15 -0.25
N LEU A 328 2.90 23.29 -1.56
CA LEU A 328 1.63 22.99 -2.23
C LEU A 328 1.87 22.26 -3.54
N VAL A 329 1.28 21.07 -3.70
CA VAL A 329 1.17 20.41 -4.99
C VAL A 329 -0.21 20.67 -5.57
N ILE A 330 -0.26 21.26 -6.75
CA ILE A 330 -1.52 21.50 -7.47
C ILE A 330 -1.70 20.40 -8.51
N GLU A 331 -2.79 19.66 -8.44
CA GLU A 331 -3.24 18.78 -9.52
C GLU A 331 -4.05 19.63 -10.51
N GLY A 332 -3.33 20.25 -11.44
CA GLY A 332 -3.85 21.16 -12.45
C GLY A 332 -4.54 20.46 -13.62
N THR A 333 -5.01 21.24 -14.60
CA THR A 333 -5.66 20.70 -15.80
C THR A 333 -4.69 20.53 -16.96
N GLY A 334 -4.88 19.49 -17.77
CA GLY A 334 -4.19 19.33 -19.05
C GLY A 334 -2.66 19.33 -18.88
N LEU A 335 -2.00 20.34 -19.45
CA LEU A 335 -0.54 20.49 -19.35
C LEU A 335 -0.06 21.16 -18.05
N GLY A 336 -0.92 21.44 -17.07
CA GLY A 336 -0.51 22.10 -15.81
C GLY A 336 -1.19 23.45 -15.53
N HIS A 337 -2.48 23.61 -15.84
CA HIS A 337 -3.11 24.92 -15.73
C HIS A 337 -4.13 25.03 -14.59
N VAL A 338 -4.23 26.24 -14.05
CA VAL A 338 -5.33 26.71 -13.20
C VAL A 338 -6.06 27.87 -13.87
N HIS A 339 -7.12 28.38 -13.22
CA HIS A 339 -7.77 29.61 -13.66
C HIS A 339 -6.83 30.81 -13.46
N THR A 340 -6.75 31.71 -14.45
CA THR A 340 -5.83 32.87 -14.44
C THR A 340 -5.98 33.77 -13.22
N ASP A 341 -7.19 33.89 -12.68
CA ASP A 341 -7.48 34.72 -11.50
C ASP A 341 -6.83 34.18 -10.21
N LEU A 342 -6.37 32.92 -10.20
CA LEU A 342 -5.65 32.33 -9.07
C LEU A 342 -4.15 32.68 -9.08
N ILE A 343 -3.59 33.03 -10.24
CA ILE A 343 -2.14 33.25 -10.41
C ILE A 343 -1.60 34.36 -9.50
N PRO A 344 -2.27 35.53 -9.34
CA PRO A 344 -1.77 36.55 -8.43
C PRO A 344 -1.65 36.05 -6.99
N ARG A 345 -2.59 35.23 -6.53
CA ARG A 345 -2.54 34.67 -5.17
C ARG A 345 -1.46 33.60 -5.02
N LEU A 346 -1.24 32.78 -6.06
CA LEU A 346 -0.14 31.82 -6.08
C LEU A 346 1.22 32.53 -6.03
N ALA A 347 1.39 33.62 -6.76
CA ALA A 347 2.61 34.42 -6.73
C ALA A 347 2.88 34.99 -5.32
N GLU A 348 1.84 35.50 -4.65
CA GLU A 348 1.97 35.98 -3.26
C GLU A 348 2.41 34.85 -2.31
N LEU A 349 1.85 33.64 -2.45
CA LEU A 349 2.23 32.50 -1.61
C LEU A 349 3.68 32.07 -1.85
N VAL A 350 4.15 32.09 -3.10
CA VAL A 350 5.56 31.83 -3.43
C VAL A 350 6.47 32.92 -2.87
N ASP A 351 6.09 34.19 -2.98
CA ASP A 351 6.83 35.33 -2.40
C ASP A 351 6.91 35.23 -0.86
N ASP A 352 5.89 34.66 -0.21
CA ASP A 352 5.86 34.37 1.22
C ASP A 352 6.68 33.13 1.62
N GLY A 353 7.26 32.42 0.65
CA GLY A 353 8.20 31.31 0.86
C GLY A 353 7.63 29.91 0.65
N MET A 354 6.37 29.77 0.21
CA MET A 354 5.77 28.48 -0.09
C MET A 354 6.33 27.90 -1.40
N VAL A 355 6.72 26.63 -1.39
CA VAL A 355 7.11 25.93 -2.63
C VAL A 355 5.86 25.37 -3.29
N ILE A 356 5.54 25.86 -4.49
CA ILE A 356 4.35 25.41 -5.24
C ILE A 356 4.77 24.61 -6.46
N ALA A 357 4.39 23.34 -6.52
CA ALA A 357 4.64 22.45 -7.65
C ALA A 357 3.35 22.14 -8.43
N MET A 358 3.45 22.13 -9.76
CA MET A 358 2.36 21.82 -10.68
C MET A 358 2.44 20.38 -11.19
N SER A 359 1.37 19.62 -10.93
CA SER A 359 1.11 18.29 -11.49
C SER A 359 -0.17 18.33 -12.34
N SER A 360 -0.62 17.19 -12.88
CA SER A 360 -1.79 17.14 -13.76
C SER A 360 -2.83 16.09 -13.37
N ALA A 361 -4.09 16.48 -13.43
CA ALA A 361 -5.25 15.61 -13.27
C ALA A 361 -5.43 14.60 -14.41
N CYS A 362 -4.67 14.73 -15.50
CA CYS A 362 -4.68 13.77 -16.60
C CYS A 362 -4.04 12.43 -16.21
N ILE A 363 -3.27 12.39 -15.13
CA ILE A 363 -2.48 11.26 -14.62
C ILE A 363 -1.38 10.83 -15.61
N GLU A 364 -1.73 10.50 -16.84
CA GLU A 364 -0.78 10.30 -17.93
C GLU A 364 -0.39 11.63 -18.58
N GLY A 365 0.89 11.77 -18.88
CA GLY A 365 1.45 12.91 -19.59
C GLY A 365 2.45 13.70 -18.74
N ARG A 366 3.03 14.72 -19.36
CA ARG A 366 4.01 15.63 -18.76
C ARG A 366 3.43 17.03 -18.69
N VAL A 367 3.57 17.68 -17.54
CA VAL A 367 3.30 19.12 -17.38
C VAL A 367 4.23 19.93 -18.30
N CYS A 368 3.68 20.90 -19.01
CA CYS A 368 4.46 21.79 -19.85
C CYS A 368 3.81 23.18 -19.88
N ASP A 369 4.18 23.98 -18.89
CA ASP A 369 3.67 25.33 -18.67
C ASP A 369 4.28 26.36 -19.64
N ARG A 370 5.07 25.91 -20.61
CA ARG A 370 5.74 26.76 -21.60
C ARG A 370 4.92 26.96 -22.87
N VAL A 371 3.84 26.17 -23.06
CA VAL A 371 3.04 26.15 -24.29
C VAL A 371 2.03 27.29 -24.34
N TYR A 372 1.28 27.50 -23.25
CA TYR A 372 0.19 28.47 -23.16
C TYR A 372 0.58 29.65 -22.26
N ASP A 373 -0.03 30.82 -22.50
CA ASP A 373 0.24 32.04 -21.71
C ASP A 373 0.00 31.81 -20.22
N THR A 374 -1.09 31.12 -19.86
CA THR A 374 -1.40 30.78 -18.46
C THR A 374 -0.30 29.98 -17.77
N GLY A 375 0.34 29.03 -18.46
CA GLY A 375 1.47 28.29 -17.91
C GLY A 375 2.69 29.20 -17.72
N ARG A 376 2.96 30.09 -18.68
CA ARG A 376 4.09 31.02 -18.58
C ARG A 376 3.91 31.98 -17.42
N ASP A 377 2.69 32.47 -17.22
CA ASP A 377 2.33 33.30 -16.09
C ASP A 377 2.49 32.55 -14.75
N LEU A 378 2.26 31.23 -14.70
CA LEU A 378 2.52 30.39 -13.52
C LEU A 378 4.02 30.23 -13.24
N LEU A 379 4.83 30.00 -14.29
CA LEU A 379 6.29 29.96 -14.16
C LEU A 379 6.86 31.31 -13.70
N ASP A 380 6.34 32.41 -14.26
CA ASP A 380 6.72 33.77 -13.85
C ASP A 380 6.28 34.07 -12.40
N ALA A 381 5.21 33.44 -11.92
CA ALA A 381 4.77 33.47 -10.52
C ALA A 381 5.60 32.56 -9.58
N GLY A 382 6.58 31.82 -10.11
CA GLY A 382 7.47 30.95 -9.35
C GLY A 382 6.91 29.56 -9.03
N VAL A 383 5.81 29.15 -9.69
CA VAL A 383 5.35 27.76 -9.66
C VAL A 383 6.34 26.89 -10.45
N VAL A 384 6.70 25.73 -9.90
CA VAL A 384 7.63 24.77 -10.53
C VAL A 384 6.90 23.59 -11.16
N GLU A 385 7.41 23.07 -12.27
CA GLU A 385 6.83 21.90 -12.93
C GLU A 385 7.23 20.63 -12.17
N ALA A 386 6.27 19.73 -11.88
CA ALA A 386 6.54 18.39 -11.37
C ALA A 386 6.76 17.36 -12.49
N GLU A 387 6.99 17.83 -13.73
CA GLU A 387 7.25 17.02 -14.91
C GLU A 387 6.13 16.00 -15.21
N ASP A 388 6.44 14.72 -15.34
CA ASP A 388 5.50 13.59 -15.45
C ASP A 388 5.36 12.80 -14.15
N THR A 389 5.74 13.40 -13.02
CA THR A 389 5.56 12.81 -11.69
C THR A 389 4.07 12.75 -11.36
N LEU A 390 3.63 11.61 -10.80
CA LEU A 390 2.26 11.45 -10.31
C LEU A 390 1.93 12.49 -9.22
N PRO A 391 0.70 13.04 -9.16
CA PRO A 391 0.33 14.03 -8.13
C PRO A 391 0.61 13.55 -6.70
N GLU A 392 0.33 12.27 -6.42
CA GLU A 392 0.55 11.65 -5.13
C GLU A 392 2.04 11.45 -4.81
N THR A 393 2.84 11.09 -5.81
CA THR A 393 4.31 11.01 -5.67
C THR A 393 4.92 12.40 -5.51
N ALA A 394 4.42 13.40 -6.24
CA ALA A 394 4.87 14.78 -6.12
C ALA A 394 4.56 15.36 -4.72
N TYR A 395 3.41 15.02 -4.15
CA TYR A 395 3.04 15.36 -2.77
C TYR A 395 4.04 14.79 -1.76
N VAL A 396 4.35 13.51 -1.86
CA VAL A 396 5.34 12.85 -0.99
C VAL A 396 6.75 13.42 -1.21
N LYS A 397 7.13 13.63 -2.47
CA LYS A 397 8.42 14.21 -2.85
C LYS A 397 8.61 15.61 -2.27
N LEU A 398 7.60 16.46 -2.33
CA LEU A 398 7.70 17.81 -1.78
C LEU A 398 7.86 17.81 -0.26
N GLN A 399 7.15 16.93 0.46
CA GLN A 399 7.35 16.74 1.91
C GLN A 399 8.80 16.36 2.23
N TRP A 400 9.36 15.42 1.46
CA TRP A 400 10.73 14.96 1.65
C TRP A 400 11.77 16.01 1.29
N LEU A 401 11.62 16.69 0.16
CA LEU A 401 12.53 17.74 -0.29
C LEU A 401 12.60 18.91 0.69
N LEU A 402 11.46 19.35 1.24
CA LEU A 402 11.43 20.43 2.23
C LEU A 402 12.17 20.08 3.54
N ALA A 403 12.31 18.79 3.86
CA ALA A 403 13.07 18.31 5.02
C ALA A 403 14.54 18.02 4.71
N ASN A 404 14.86 17.57 3.49
CA ASN A 404 16.16 16.95 3.18
C ASN A 404 16.96 17.64 2.07
N HIS A 405 16.44 18.70 1.44
CA HIS A 405 17.10 19.36 0.31
C HIS A 405 17.22 20.88 0.50
N ASP A 406 18.37 21.44 0.11
CA ASP A 406 18.65 22.89 0.25
C ASP A 406 17.84 23.75 -0.74
N ASP A 407 17.44 23.18 -1.88
CA ASP A 407 16.60 23.84 -2.90
C ASP A 407 15.44 22.92 -3.33
N PRO A 408 14.36 22.85 -2.53
CA PRO A 408 13.22 21.98 -2.82
C PRO A 408 12.51 22.34 -4.14
N ALA A 409 12.47 23.64 -4.49
CA ALA A 409 11.77 24.11 -5.69
C ALA A 409 12.44 23.60 -6.96
N THR A 410 13.77 23.71 -7.07
CA THR A 410 14.51 23.17 -8.23
C THR A 410 14.42 21.65 -8.29
N ALA A 411 14.60 20.98 -7.15
CA ALA A 411 14.62 19.52 -7.08
C ALA A 411 13.27 18.84 -7.42
N MET A 412 12.16 19.57 -7.38
CA MET A 412 10.87 19.05 -7.87
C MET A 412 10.92 18.61 -9.34
N GLY A 413 11.71 19.29 -10.17
CA GLY A 413 11.90 18.95 -11.59
C GLY A 413 12.95 17.87 -11.89
N GLU A 414 13.65 17.37 -10.88
CA GLU A 414 14.74 16.39 -11.03
C GLU A 414 14.26 14.98 -10.64
N SER A 415 14.63 13.93 -11.38
CA SER A 415 14.28 12.56 -11.02
C SER A 415 15.24 12.02 -9.95
N LEU A 416 14.74 11.74 -8.75
CA LEU A 416 15.54 11.24 -7.62
C LEU A 416 15.46 9.71 -7.48
N ALA A 417 14.28 9.15 -7.71
CA ALA A 417 13.96 7.74 -7.54
C ALA A 417 13.10 7.21 -8.71
N GLY A 418 13.32 7.74 -9.92
CA GLY A 418 12.67 7.30 -11.15
C GLY A 418 11.21 7.77 -11.31
N GLU A 419 10.79 8.75 -10.52
CA GLU A 419 9.46 9.33 -10.54
C GLU A 419 9.18 10.17 -11.79
N ALA A 420 10.22 10.74 -12.40
CA ALA A 420 10.14 11.52 -13.63
C ALA A 420 11.01 10.92 -14.74
N THR A 421 10.60 11.11 -16.00
CA THR A 421 11.39 10.77 -17.18
C THR A 421 12.12 12.01 -17.72
N ASP A 422 13.14 11.83 -18.56
CA ASP A 422 13.81 12.97 -19.21
C ASP A 422 12.97 13.58 -20.35
N ARG A 423 12.05 12.80 -20.91
CA ARG A 423 11.26 13.19 -22.09
C ARG A 423 9.96 12.40 -22.17
N SER A 424 8.93 13.03 -22.71
CA SER A 424 7.72 12.32 -23.11
C SER A 424 7.98 11.50 -24.37
N THR A 425 7.83 10.18 -24.29
CA THR A 425 7.88 9.28 -25.45
C THR A 425 6.48 8.86 -25.86
N PRO A 426 6.21 8.64 -27.17
CA PRO A 426 4.98 7.97 -27.58
C PRO A 426 4.86 6.63 -26.88
N TRP A 427 3.64 6.27 -26.48
CA TRP A 427 3.37 4.98 -25.86
C TRP A 427 3.85 3.84 -26.77
N GLN A 428 4.70 2.96 -26.24
CA GLN A 428 5.21 1.78 -26.95
C GLN A 428 4.53 0.54 -26.35
N PRO A 429 3.68 -0.17 -27.12
CA PRO A 429 2.99 -1.38 -26.65
C PRO A 429 3.91 -2.51 -26.25
#